data_AF-A0AAD7JGK3-F1
#
_entry.id   AF-A0AAD7JGK3-F1
#
_cell.length_a   1.000
_cell.length_b   1.000
_cell.length_c   1.000
_cell.angle_alpha   90.00
_cell.angle_beta   90.00
_cell.angle_gamma   90.00
#
_symmetry.space_group_name_H-M   'P 1'
#
loop_
_entity.id
_entity.type
_entity.pdbx_description
1 polymer ?
#
loop_
_entity_poly.entity_id
_entity_poly.type
_entity_poly.pdbx_seq_one_letter_code
_entity_poly.pdbx_strand_id
1 'polypeptide(L)'
;MSTQRVRQKRVPKPPACDACKAKRVLCHRQPNGAPCPRCVDKNNICTTTPIRRGRPAKNPEPRQVQKQELTMSQVSTPGLCSSSMTLFSPQVYESLREYPELTPEIVEHFFDCFERLSSAMNPIVLNSSVKETVQTAGFQISLLPPETRVPALVIVALGSLISFHESVLGPGPRPASHDDLSFFTSGLHKDVINCGARRAPTCRALHAAALKAAWDAGIILNVSTENAASCYLLDMLDEQSDLSKVSRPWAIAYISHVRALATQWRKPNVPAPQAANWAGFTMAETILSLRSRKPILITLGDQVLLSGPESRSLQEFLASIEASAEKPGPGVLFESMKPYSFHVTLLARELWETIVGDHVRLAPLSESAVMQFLSSVSLVHAILTCLLSRVDTVSSASSWAADNSAFSRNSEWSQDRIVRGCAYGLIAGFVGLAVPLHRELEYRLGLLDADADIANSNPNVSVGATLARERLGLLAAQAHRMASLAIRELARAMEFPRWYYAPIQGRTLADCVRFALDEAEAVPVLEPERVKELAAIGGQLRIVGYSLDLLSSQETAQLLARLERYIETPVITEYFSSGNIDLASLESRDLGLGRLEDSGLPSLDHDLSWMEMGLDTLVLPVKARGL
;
A
#
# COMPACT_ATOMS: atom_id res chain seq x y z
N MET A 1 -45.18 -53.11 -44.31
CA MET A 1 -45.45 -51.69 -44.00
C MET A 1 -45.61 -51.56 -42.49
N SER A 2 -44.60 -51.03 -41.80
CA SER A 2 -44.58 -50.90 -40.33
C SER A 2 -44.19 -49.46 -39.97
N THR A 3 -45.13 -48.71 -39.42
CA THR A 3 -44.97 -47.31 -39.00
C THR A 3 -44.20 -47.24 -37.68
N GLN A 4 -42.95 -46.78 -37.73
CA GLN A 4 -42.15 -46.45 -36.54
C GLN A 4 -42.73 -45.21 -35.84
N ARG A 5 -43.22 -45.39 -34.60
CA ARG A 5 -43.56 -44.29 -33.69
C ARG A 5 -42.29 -43.66 -33.12
N VAL A 6 -42.04 -42.40 -33.47
CA VAL A 6 -40.99 -41.58 -32.86
C VAL A 6 -41.36 -41.28 -31.40
N ARG A 7 -40.58 -41.79 -30.45
CA ARG A 7 -40.68 -41.43 -29.03
C ARG A 7 -40.12 -40.02 -28.82
N GLN A 8 -40.98 -39.04 -28.59
CA GLN A 8 -40.57 -37.70 -28.16
C GLN A 8 -39.95 -37.77 -26.75
N LYS A 9 -38.71 -37.28 -26.60
CA LYS A 9 -38.03 -37.11 -25.31
C LYS A 9 -38.81 -36.09 -24.47
N ARG A 10 -39.31 -36.52 -23.30
CA ARG A 10 -39.98 -35.63 -22.34
C ARG A 10 -38.96 -34.66 -21.73
N VAL A 11 -39.17 -33.37 -21.94
CA VAL A 11 -38.39 -32.30 -21.29
C VAL A 11 -38.64 -32.36 -19.76
N PRO A 12 -37.60 -32.35 -18.91
CA PRO A 12 -37.77 -32.37 -17.46
C PRO A 12 -38.57 -31.14 -16.99
N LYS A 13 -39.60 -31.37 -16.17
CA LYS A 13 -40.37 -30.26 -15.58
C LYS A 13 -39.46 -29.41 -14.68
N PRO A 14 -39.52 -28.07 -14.77
CA PRO A 14 -38.76 -27.19 -13.89
C PRO A 14 -39.24 -27.31 -12.43
N PRO A 15 -38.42 -26.94 -11.44
CA PRO A 15 -38.79 -26.97 -10.04
C PRO A 15 -39.93 -25.98 -9.73
N ALA A 16 -40.71 -26.29 -8.69
CA ALA A 16 -41.73 -25.40 -8.14
C ALA A 16 -41.10 -24.15 -7.48
N CYS A 17 -41.83 -23.03 -7.43
CA CYS A 17 -41.41 -21.83 -6.67
C CYS A 17 -41.43 -22.08 -5.15
N ASP A 18 -40.73 -21.23 -4.39
CA ASP A 18 -40.55 -21.42 -2.95
C ASP A 18 -41.87 -21.43 -2.19
N ALA A 19 -42.79 -20.53 -2.56
CA ALA A 19 -44.10 -20.43 -1.93
C ALA A 19 -44.98 -21.69 -2.16
N CYS A 20 -45.00 -22.24 -3.39
CA CYS A 20 -45.73 -23.47 -3.67
C CYS A 20 -45.05 -24.69 -3.04
N LYS A 21 -43.72 -24.70 -3.00
CA LYS A 21 -42.92 -25.76 -2.37
C LYS A 21 -43.12 -25.81 -0.86
N ALA A 22 -43.09 -24.65 -0.18
CA ALA A 22 -43.33 -24.54 1.26
C ALA A 22 -44.75 -25.02 1.64
N LYS A 23 -45.74 -24.71 0.81
CA LYS A 23 -47.13 -25.16 1.00
C LYS A 23 -47.41 -26.59 0.48
N ARG A 24 -46.39 -27.29 -0.05
CA ARG A 24 -46.49 -28.64 -0.65
C ARG A 24 -47.59 -28.77 -1.71
N VAL A 25 -47.76 -27.74 -2.54
CA VAL A 25 -48.76 -27.71 -3.63
C VAL A 25 -48.12 -27.67 -5.02
N LEU A 26 -48.86 -28.13 -6.03
CA LEU A 26 -48.41 -28.08 -7.43
C LEU A 26 -48.25 -26.63 -7.91
N CYS A 27 -47.08 -26.32 -8.49
CA CYS A 27 -46.75 -25.01 -9.05
C CYS A 27 -47.03 -24.97 -10.56
N HIS A 28 -47.82 -24.00 -11.02
CA HIS A 28 -48.08 -23.73 -12.43
C HIS A 28 -47.20 -22.58 -12.91
N ARG A 29 -45.92 -22.85 -13.16
CA ARG A 29 -44.95 -21.81 -13.53
C ARG A 29 -45.26 -21.25 -14.93
N GLN A 30 -45.17 -19.94 -15.09
CA GLN A 30 -45.32 -19.27 -16.37
C GLN A 30 -43.95 -19.18 -17.09
N PRO A 31 -43.89 -19.36 -18.42
CA PRO A 31 -42.64 -19.41 -19.18
C PRO A 31 -41.89 -18.07 -19.25
N ASN A 32 -42.58 -16.95 -19.07
CA ASN A 32 -42.04 -15.58 -19.13
C ASN A 32 -41.49 -15.07 -17.78
N GLY A 33 -41.33 -15.94 -16.78
CA GLY A 33 -40.91 -15.51 -15.44
C GLY A 33 -41.98 -14.81 -14.61
N ALA A 34 -43.22 -14.72 -15.08
CA ALA A 34 -44.34 -14.18 -14.31
C ALA A 34 -44.65 -15.05 -13.07
N PRO A 35 -45.20 -14.45 -11.99
CA PRO A 35 -45.63 -15.17 -10.80
C PRO A 35 -46.65 -16.27 -11.16
N CYS A 36 -46.57 -17.42 -10.48
CA CYS A 36 -47.51 -18.51 -10.76
C CYS A 36 -48.94 -18.12 -10.32
N PRO A 37 -50.00 -18.60 -10.99
CA PRO A 37 -51.39 -18.23 -10.69
C PRO A 37 -51.76 -18.40 -9.21
N ARG A 38 -51.29 -19.47 -8.57
CA ARG A 38 -51.54 -19.72 -7.14
C ARG A 38 -50.90 -18.68 -6.21
N CYS A 39 -49.76 -18.12 -6.58
CA CYS A 39 -49.13 -17.06 -5.80
C CYS A 39 -49.89 -15.75 -5.99
N VAL A 40 -50.38 -15.49 -7.21
CA VAL A 40 -51.23 -14.33 -7.53
C VAL A 40 -52.54 -14.39 -6.75
N ASP A 41 -53.26 -15.51 -6.79
CA ASP A 41 -54.55 -15.69 -6.11
C ASP A 41 -54.45 -15.52 -4.58
N LYS A 42 -53.29 -15.85 -4.01
CA LYS A 42 -53.04 -15.77 -2.56
C LYS A 42 -52.31 -14.50 -2.14
N ASN A 43 -52.10 -13.57 -3.06
CA ASN A 43 -51.35 -12.34 -2.87
C ASN A 43 -49.96 -12.55 -2.21
N ASN A 44 -49.27 -13.63 -2.62
CA ASN A 44 -47.96 -14.01 -2.10
C ASN A 44 -46.85 -13.69 -3.12
N ILE A 45 -45.71 -13.18 -2.66
CA ILE A 45 -44.54 -12.94 -3.51
C ILE A 45 -44.01 -14.28 -4.05
N CYS A 46 -43.98 -14.42 -5.38
CA CYS A 46 -43.49 -15.63 -6.05
C CYS A 46 -41.98 -15.51 -6.30
N THR A 47 -41.15 -15.90 -5.33
CA THR A 47 -39.69 -15.99 -5.54
C THR A 47 -39.32 -17.27 -6.26
N THR A 48 -38.52 -17.15 -7.32
CA THR A 48 -37.84 -18.29 -7.95
C THR A 48 -36.34 -18.13 -7.78
N THR A 49 -35.73 -18.84 -6.83
CA THR A 49 -34.26 -18.91 -6.75
C THR A 49 -33.72 -19.80 -7.88
N PRO A 50 -32.82 -19.33 -8.76
CA PRO A 50 -32.21 -20.17 -9.77
C PRO A 50 -30.88 -20.73 -9.24
N ILE A 51 -30.88 -21.81 -8.45
CA ILE A 51 -29.65 -22.60 -8.24
C ILE A 51 -30.00 -24.09 -8.21
N ARG A 52 -29.54 -24.83 -9.23
CA ARG A 52 -29.48 -26.30 -9.17
C ARG A 52 -28.44 -26.69 -8.12
N ARG A 53 -28.85 -26.88 -6.87
CA ARG A 53 -28.04 -27.63 -5.90
C ARG A 53 -28.14 -29.11 -6.26
N GLY A 54 -27.12 -29.60 -6.97
CA GLY A 54 -26.97 -31.04 -7.22
C GLY A 54 -26.92 -31.79 -5.89
N ARG A 55 -27.76 -32.81 -5.74
CA ARG A 55 -27.69 -33.73 -4.60
C ARG A 55 -26.43 -34.59 -4.80
N PRO A 56 -25.52 -34.73 -3.83
CA PRO A 56 -24.36 -35.60 -3.98
C PRO A 56 -24.84 -37.04 -4.23
N ALA A 57 -24.41 -37.64 -5.33
CA ALA A 57 -24.67 -39.04 -5.61
C ALA A 57 -23.84 -39.90 -4.64
N LYS A 58 -24.50 -40.75 -3.86
CA LYS A 58 -23.83 -41.82 -3.11
C LYS A 58 -23.46 -42.93 -4.11
N ASN A 59 -22.16 -43.15 -4.26
CA ASN A 59 -21.47 -44.22 -5.00
C ASN A 59 -21.50 -44.15 -6.54
N PRO A 60 -20.36 -43.86 -7.19
CA PRO A 60 -20.10 -44.28 -8.55
C PRO A 60 -19.20 -45.54 -8.56
N GLU A 61 -19.72 -46.64 -9.10
CA GLU A 61 -18.90 -47.74 -9.60
C GLU A 61 -18.06 -47.29 -10.81
N PRO A 62 -16.85 -47.87 -11.02
CA PRO A 62 -15.94 -47.44 -12.06
C PRO A 62 -16.39 -48.00 -13.42
N ARG A 63 -16.86 -47.11 -14.31
CA ARG A 63 -17.09 -47.46 -15.72
C ARG A 63 -15.86 -47.06 -16.55
N GLN A 64 -15.19 -48.07 -17.10
CA GLN A 64 -14.02 -47.96 -17.97
C GLN A 64 -14.31 -47.05 -19.17
N VAL A 65 -13.45 -46.06 -19.39
CA VAL A 65 -13.44 -45.20 -20.57
C VAL A 65 -12.41 -45.75 -21.56
N GLN A 66 -12.84 -46.01 -22.79
CA GLN A 66 -11.98 -46.33 -23.91
C GLN A 66 -11.12 -45.12 -24.29
N LYS A 67 -9.81 -45.40 -24.45
CA LYS A 67 -8.79 -44.51 -25.01
C LYS A 67 -9.23 -43.91 -26.36
N GLN A 68 -9.14 -42.59 -26.46
CA GLN A 68 -8.78 -41.94 -27.72
C GLN A 68 -7.75 -40.85 -27.42
N GLU A 69 -6.54 -41.11 -27.88
CA GLU A 69 -5.38 -40.22 -27.86
C GLU A 69 -5.62 -39.08 -28.85
N LEU A 70 -5.54 -37.84 -28.38
CA LEU A 70 -5.23 -36.67 -29.19
C LEU A 70 -4.43 -35.70 -28.32
N THR A 71 -3.15 -35.64 -28.64
CA THR A 71 -2.11 -34.72 -28.17
C THR A 71 -2.49 -33.27 -28.45
N MET A 72 -2.44 -32.39 -27.45
CA MET A 72 -1.91 -31.01 -27.54
C MET A 72 -1.87 -30.32 -26.16
N SER A 73 -0.67 -29.80 -25.86
CA SER A 73 -0.28 -28.64 -25.05
C SER A 73 -1.02 -28.29 -23.74
N GLN A 74 -0.25 -28.36 -22.65
CA GLN A 74 -0.58 -27.99 -21.28
C GLN A 74 -0.87 -26.48 -21.14
N VAL A 75 -2.11 -26.15 -20.80
CA VAL A 75 -2.49 -24.90 -20.11
C VAL A 75 -3.14 -25.32 -18.80
N SER A 76 -2.45 -25.06 -17.69
CA SER A 76 -2.92 -25.41 -16.34
C SER A 76 -3.86 -24.32 -15.82
N THR A 77 -5.17 -24.55 -15.93
CA THR A 77 -6.20 -23.87 -15.12
C THR A 77 -6.40 -24.60 -13.78
N PRO A 78 -6.35 -23.91 -12.62
CA PRO A 78 -6.53 -24.53 -11.31
C PRO A 78 -8.01 -24.82 -11.01
N GLY A 79 -8.27 -26.02 -10.50
CA GLY A 79 -9.60 -26.57 -10.23
C GLY A 79 -10.23 -26.08 -8.92
N LEU A 80 -11.56 -25.92 -8.98
CA LEU A 80 -12.44 -25.50 -7.90
C LEU A 80 -12.67 -26.60 -6.84
N CYS A 81 -12.75 -26.12 -5.60
CA CYS A 81 -12.86 -26.85 -4.34
C CYS A 81 -14.17 -27.63 -4.16
N SER A 82 -14.08 -28.82 -3.55
CA SER A 82 -15.17 -29.36 -2.73
C SER A 82 -14.65 -30.18 -1.54
N SER A 83 -14.81 -29.59 -0.36
CA SER A 83 -15.05 -30.22 0.95
C SER A 83 -14.01 -31.18 1.53
N SER A 84 -13.06 -30.63 2.30
CA SER A 84 -12.72 -31.13 3.64
C SER A 84 -12.03 -30.02 4.42
N MET A 85 -12.48 -29.71 5.64
CA MET A 85 -11.84 -28.74 6.55
C MET A 85 -10.58 -29.34 7.20
N THR A 86 -9.61 -29.74 6.38
CA THR A 86 -8.23 -29.88 6.82
C THR A 86 -7.54 -28.57 6.49
N LEU A 87 -7.56 -27.63 7.44
CA LEU A 87 -7.06 -26.27 7.20
C LEU A 87 -5.55 -26.20 6.95
N PHE A 88 -4.74 -27.23 7.24
CA PHE A 88 -3.33 -27.26 6.84
C PHE A 88 -2.84 -28.71 6.64
N SER A 89 -1.96 -28.91 5.65
CA SER A 89 -1.23 -30.16 5.45
C SER A 89 -0.28 -30.40 6.63
N PRO A 90 -0.18 -31.62 7.18
CA PRO A 90 0.80 -32.00 8.21
C PRO A 90 2.27 -31.68 7.85
N GLN A 91 2.55 -31.43 6.56
CA GLN A 91 3.88 -31.08 6.06
C GLN A 91 4.42 -29.72 6.57
N VAL A 92 3.58 -28.84 7.11
CA VAL A 92 4.03 -27.58 7.75
C VAL A 92 4.74 -27.84 9.10
N TYR A 93 4.47 -28.98 9.73
CA TYR A 93 5.02 -29.31 11.05
C TYR A 93 6.29 -30.18 11.01
N GLU A 94 6.60 -30.84 9.89
CA GLU A 94 7.77 -31.73 9.76
C GLU A 94 9.09 -31.00 9.44
N SER A 95 9.05 -29.70 9.11
CA SER A 95 10.24 -28.86 8.85
C SER A 95 10.74 -28.08 10.08
N LEU A 96 10.28 -28.41 11.29
CA LEU A 96 10.57 -27.71 12.56
C LEU A 96 12.03 -27.85 13.09
N ARG A 97 13.02 -28.23 12.28
CA ARG A 97 14.39 -28.53 12.75
C ARG A 97 15.54 -27.73 12.14
N GLU A 98 15.30 -26.58 11.53
CA GLU A 98 16.38 -25.77 10.96
C GLU A 98 16.28 -24.27 11.31
N TYR A 99 16.22 -23.95 12.60
CA TYR A 99 16.58 -22.61 13.07
C TYR A 99 17.53 -22.73 14.27
N PRO A 100 18.43 -21.74 14.47
CA PRO A 100 19.38 -21.78 15.57
C PRO A 100 18.66 -21.91 16.92
N GLU A 101 19.32 -22.54 17.88
CA GLU A 101 18.85 -22.57 19.26
C GLU A 101 18.61 -21.12 19.74
N LEU A 102 17.42 -20.86 20.29
CA LEU A 102 17.02 -19.54 20.78
C LEU A 102 17.66 -19.27 22.14
N THR A 103 18.98 -19.08 22.15
CA THR A 103 19.72 -18.65 23.34
C THR A 103 19.30 -17.24 23.77
N PRO A 104 19.50 -16.84 25.04
CA PRO A 104 19.19 -15.48 25.48
C PRO A 104 19.80 -14.38 24.59
N GLU A 105 21.04 -14.57 24.15
CA GLU A 105 21.80 -13.59 23.35
C GLU A 105 21.21 -13.41 21.95
N ILE A 106 20.78 -14.51 21.30
CA ILE A 106 20.16 -14.39 19.97
C ILE A 106 18.76 -13.78 20.06
N VAL A 107 18.02 -14.07 21.13
CA VAL A 107 16.70 -13.48 21.36
C VAL A 107 16.83 -11.98 21.62
N GLU A 108 17.77 -11.57 22.47
CA GLU A 108 18.10 -10.15 22.68
C GLU A 108 18.45 -9.46 21.35
N HIS A 109 19.34 -10.06 20.54
CA HIS A 109 19.66 -9.55 19.21
C HIS A 109 18.44 -9.37 18.31
N PHE A 110 17.48 -10.30 18.33
CA PHE A 110 16.26 -10.17 17.53
C PHE A 110 15.33 -9.07 18.03
N PHE A 111 15.27 -8.82 19.35
CA PHE A 111 14.54 -7.67 19.89
C PHE A 111 15.20 -6.35 19.47
N ASP A 112 16.53 -6.25 19.54
CA ASP A 112 17.28 -5.07 19.08
C ASP A 112 17.06 -4.82 17.58
N CYS A 113 17.05 -5.89 16.79
CA CYS A 113 16.68 -5.85 15.39
C CYS A 113 15.25 -5.33 15.21
N PHE A 114 14.27 -5.90 15.92
CA PHE A 114 12.87 -5.51 15.80
C PHE A 114 12.63 -4.02 16.06
N GLU A 115 13.34 -3.41 17.01
CA GLU A 115 13.22 -1.98 17.32
C GLU A 115 13.67 -1.06 16.18
N ARG A 116 14.40 -1.59 15.21
CA ARG A 116 14.75 -0.88 13.97
C ARG A 116 13.63 -0.91 12.93
N LEU A 117 12.66 -1.82 13.05
CA LEU A 117 11.56 -1.94 12.10
C LEU A 117 10.49 -0.87 12.36
N SER A 118 9.90 -0.34 11.29
CA SER A 118 8.73 0.55 11.40
C SER A 118 7.55 -0.07 12.15
N SER A 119 7.42 -1.41 12.12
CA SER A 119 6.40 -2.15 12.86
C SER A 119 6.50 -1.96 14.38
N ALA A 120 7.69 -1.68 14.92
CA ALA A 120 7.86 -1.39 16.34
C ALA A 120 7.17 -0.09 16.77
N MET A 121 6.92 0.84 15.83
CA MET A 121 6.28 2.13 16.10
C MET A 121 4.75 2.06 16.14
N ASN A 122 4.15 0.89 15.91
CA ASN A 122 2.70 0.76 16.01
C ASN A 122 2.25 1.08 17.45
N PRO A 123 1.23 1.94 17.65
CA PRO A 123 0.73 2.28 18.98
C PRO A 123 0.39 1.08 19.87
N ILE A 124 -0.10 -0.03 19.30
CA ILE A 124 -0.42 -1.24 20.08
C ILE A 124 0.83 -1.95 20.60
N VAL A 125 1.89 -1.95 19.79
CA VAL A 125 3.18 -2.58 20.12
C VAL A 125 3.88 -1.76 21.20
N LEU A 126 3.87 -0.42 21.05
CA LEU A 126 4.42 0.50 22.04
C LEU A 126 3.70 0.46 23.40
N ASN A 127 2.43 0.04 23.41
CA ASN A 127 1.65 -0.15 24.63
C ASN A 127 1.80 -1.56 25.24
N SER A 128 2.45 -2.50 24.54
CA SER A 128 2.65 -3.86 25.05
C SER A 128 3.82 -3.92 26.04
N SER A 129 3.73 -4.76 27.06
CA SER A 129 4.81 -4.97 28.04
C SER A 129 5.78 -6.11 27.66
N VAL A 130 5.72 -6.57 26.40
CA VAL A 130 6.43 -7.78 25.96
C VAL A 130 7.95 -7.65 26.16
N LYS A 131 8.56 -6.51 25.80
CA LYS A 131 10.01 -6.29 25.95
C LYS A 131 10.44 -6.35 27.42
N GLU A 132 9.76 -5.63 28.29
CA GLU A 132 10.04 -5.58 29.73
C GLU A 132 9.90 -6.97 30.37
N THR A 133 8.88 -7.73 29.98
CA THR A 133 8.63 -9.07 30.49
C THR A 133 9.69 -10.06 30.01
N VAL A 134 10.11 -9.97 28.75
CA VAL A 134 11.18 -10.80 28.17
C VAL A 134 12.52 -10.50 28.82
N GLN A 135 12.84 -9.22 29.04
CA GLN A 135 14.05 -8.79 29.76
C GLN A 135 14.05 -9.32 31.20
N THR A 136 12.93 -9.24 31.90
CA THR A 136 12.78 -9.78 33.28
C THR A 136 12.97 -11.30 33.31
N ALA A 137 12.56 -12.01 32.27
CA ALA A 137 12.79 -13.44 32.10
C ALA A 137 14.21 -13.79 31.58
N GLY A 138 15.12 -12.81 31.47
CA GLY A 138 16.48 -13.01 30.96
C GLY A 138 16.49 -13.50 29.50
N PHE A 139 15.56 -13.01 28.68
CA PHE A 139 15.37 -13.39 27.27
C PHE A 139 15.07 -14.88 27.02
N GLN A 140 14.72 -15.65 28.05
CA GLN A 140 14.33 -17.05 27.91
C GLN A 140 12.84 -17.20 27.59
N ILE A 141 12.52 -17.36 26.30
CA ILE A 141 11.13 -17.45 25.80
C ILE A 141 10.34 -18.60 26.45
N SER A 142 11.01 -19.69 26.82
CA SER A 142 10.41 -20.85 27.47
C SER A 142 9.84 -20.54 28.86
N LEU A 143 10.41 -19.53 29.56
CA LEU A 143 9.97 -19.10 30.89
C LEU A 143 8.77 -18.14 30.84
N LEU A 144 8.41 -17.63 29.66
CA LEU A 144 7.31 -16.68 29.51
C LEU A 144 5.95 -17.36 29.67
N PRO A 145 4.95 -16.65 30.24
CA PRO A 145 3.57 -17.12 30.21
C PRO A 145 3.05 -17.19 28.76
N PRO A 146 2.04 -18.03 28.46
CA PRO A 146 1.53 -18.20 27.11
C PRO A 146 1.15 -16.89 26.40
N GLU A 147 0.54 -15.95 27.14
CA GLU A 147 0.08 -14.65 26.62
C GLU A 147 1.23 -13.78 26.11
N THR A 148 2.38 -13.79 26.77
CA THR A 148 3.57 -13.01 26.38
C THR A 148 4.49 -13.79 25.44
N ARG A 149 4.39 -15.13 25.46
CA ARG A 149 5.22 -16.00 24.61
C ARG A 149 4.92 -15.80 23.12
N VAL A 150 3.64 -15.65 22.76
CA VAL A 150 3.24 -15.44 21.36
C VAL A 150 3.84 -14.15 20.79
N PRO A 151 3.61 -12.94 21.37
CA PRO A 151 4.20 -11.72 20.81
C PRO A 151 5.73 -11.76 20.82
N ALA A 152 6.36 -12.40 21.82
CA ALA A 152 7.82 -12.57 21.84
C ALA A 152 8.32 -13.41 20.65
N LEU A 153 7.66 -14.53 20.34
CA LEU A 153 8.01 -15.36 19.17
C LEU A 153 7.78 -14.63 17.84
N VAL A 154 6.71 -13.84 17.75
CA VAL A 154 6.43 -13.04 16.55
C VAL A 154 7.47 -11.94 16.36
N ILE A 155 7.87 -11.26 17.44
CA ILE A 155 8.96 -10.27 17.43
C ILE A 155 10.29 -10.92 17.02
N VAL A 156 10.60 -12.11 17.55
CA VAL A 156 11.78 -12.88 17.16
C VAL A 156 11.76 -13.23 15.66
N ALA A 157 10.63 -13.67 15.13
CA ALA A 157 10.47 -13.95 13.71
C ALA A 157 10.68 -12.69 12.85
N LEU A 158 10.12 -11.53 13.25
CA LEU A 158 10.34 -10.27 12.53
C LEU A 158 11.77 -9.76 12.65
N GLY A 159 12.37 -9.81 13.84
CA GLY A 159 13.76 -9.42 14.08
C GLY A 159 14.74 -10.26 13.25
N SER A 160 14.43 -11.54 13.03
CA SER A 160 15.25 -12.42 12.20
C SER A 160 15.37 -11.96 10.75
N LEU A 161 14.39 -11.21 10.21
CA LEU A 161 14.43 -10.69 8.84
C LEU A 161 15.58 -9.71 8.62
N ILE A 162 16.04 -9.02 9.67
CA ILE A 162 17.09 -8.00 9.56
C ILE A 162 18.30 -8.30 10.46
N SER A 163 18.35 -9.50 11.03
CA SER A 163 19.46 -9.99 11.84
C SER A 163 20.76 -10.10 11.06
N PHE A 164 21.84 -9.50 11.57
CA PHE A 164 23.19 -9.71 11.02
C PHE A 164 23.99 -10.77 11.81
N HIS A 165 23.34 -11.47 12.75
CA HIS A 165 23.97 -12.48 13.57
C HIS A 165 24.47 -13.68 12.77
N GLU A 166 25.65 -14.19 13.14
CA GLU A 166 26.35 -15.26 12.43
C GLU A 166 25.59 -16.58 12.43
N SER A 167 24.88 -16.92 13.52
CA SER A 167 24.08 -18.15 13.57
C SER A 167 22.86 -18.14 12.63
N VAL A 168 22.43 -16.96 12.15
CA VAL A 168 21.29 -16.81 11.24
C VAL A 168 21.78 -16.75 9.79
N LEU A 169 22.85 -16.00 9.54
CA LEU A 169 23.41 -15.83 8.21
C LEU A 169 24.35 -16.98 7.82
N GLY A 170 25.04 -17.61 8.75
CA GLY A 170 26.08 -18.60 8.47
C GLY A 170 27.35 -17.97 7.85
N PRO A 171 28.19 -18.75 7.15
CA PRO A 171 29.44 -18.25 6.56
C PRO A 171 29.20 -17.33 5.35
N GLY A 172 30.09 -16.36 5.15
CA GLY A 172 30.09 -15.43 4.01
C GLY A 172 30.04 -13.96 4.43
N PRO A 173 30.07 -13.01 3.46
CA PRO A 173 29.97 -11.59 3.75
C PRO A 173 28.71 -11.28 4.58
N ARG A 174 28.86 -10.43 5.60
CA ARG A 174 27.78 -9.92 6.44
C ARG A 174 28.16 -8.56 7.01
N PRO A 175 27.19 -7.67 7.28
CA PRO A 175 27.48 -6.41 7.95
C PRO A 175 27.85 -6.65 9.41
N ALA A 176 28.69 -5.78 9.97
CA ALA A 176 29.03 -5.82 11.39
C ALA A 176 27.91 -5.21 12.28
N SER A 177 27.09 -4.34 11.71
CA SER A 177 25.94 -3.71 12.36
C SER A 177 24.94 -3.20 11.32
N HIS A 178 23.75 -2.77 11.74
CA HIS A 178 22.83 -2.07 10.83
C HIS A 178 23.38 -0.72 10.31
N ASP A 179 24.42 -0.19 10.95
CA ASP A 179 25.05 1.07 10.60
C ASP A 179 26.32 0.95 9.76
N ASP A 180 26.66 -0.28 9.33
CA ASP A 180 27.83 -0.59 8.49
C ASP A 180 27.68 0.00 7.07
N LEU A 181 28.05 1.28 6.94
CA LEU A 181 27.92 2.00 5.66
C LEU A 181 28.68 1.27 4.57
N SER A 182 29.89 0.81 4.89
CA SER A 182 30.78 0.20 3.93
C SER A 182 30.15 -1.04 3.29
N PHE A 183 29.46 -1.87 4.07
CA PHE A 183 28.77 -3.04 3.57
C PHE A 183 27.59 -2.66 2.67
N PHE A 184 26.76 -1.69 3.08
CA PHE A 184 25.54 -1.33 2.35
C PHE A 184 25.77 -0.42 1.14
N THR A 185 26.86 0.38 1.11
CA THR A 185 27.17 1.28 -0.02
C THR A 185 28.24 0.74 -0.96
N SER A 186 29.25 0.09 -0.40
CA SER A 186 30.46 -0.30 -1.13
C SER A 186 30.58 -1.81 -1.30
N GLY A 187 29.75 -2.60 -0.62
CA GLY A 187 29.65 -4.04 -0.82
C GLY A 187 29.12 -4.38 -2.21
N LEU A 188 29.51 -5.56 -2.73
CA LEU A 188 28.91 -6.06 -3.97
C LEU A 188 27.41 -6.21 -3.76
N HIS A 189 26.60 -5.69 -4.67
CA HIS A 189 25.14 -5.74 -4.56
C HIS A 189 24.60 -7.16 -4.31
N LYS A 190 25.29 -8.17 -4.88
CA LYS A 190 25.00 -9.58 -4.66
C LYS A 190 25.15 -10.01 -3.20
N ASP A 191 26.09 -9.45 -2.44
CA ASP A 191 26.34 -9.82 -1.04
C ASP A 191 25.22 -9.36 -0.12
N VAL A 192 24.71 -8.14 -0.32
CA VAL A 192 23.56 -7.60 0.44
C VAL A 192 22.33 -8.46 0.22
N ILE A 193 22.05 -8.81 -1.04
CA ILE A 193 20.86 -9.59 -1.38
C ILE A 193 21.00 -11.06 -0.94
N ASN A 194 22.20 -11.64 -1.04
CA ASN A 194 22.48 -12.99 -0.55
C ASN A 194 22.24 -13.13 0.96
N CYS A 195 22.36 -12.05 1.73
CA CYS A 195 21.98 -12.06 3.15
C CYS A 195 20.49 -12.38 3.34
N GLY A 196 19.60 -11.83 2.50
CA GLY A 196 18.17 -12.13 2.54
C GLY A 196 17.90 -13.61 2.29
N ALA A 197 18.46 -14.17 1.22
CA ALA A 197 18.32 -15.57 0.85
C ALA A 197 18.82 -16.52 1.95
N ARG A 198 19.98 -16.21 2.56
CA ARG A 198 20.58 -17.02 3.64
C ARG A 198 19.73 -17.04 4.92
N ARG A 199 19.04 -15.95 5.25
CA ARG A 199 18.17 -15.89 6.44
C ARG A 199 16.81 -16.51 6.23
N ALA A 200 16.34 -16.55 4.98
CA ALA A 200 14.97 -16.95 4.65
C ALA A 200 14.53 -18.29 5.28
N PRO A 201 15.36 -19.36 5.34
CA PRO A 201 15.00 -20.60 6.03
C PRO A 201 14.72 -20.39 7.52
N THR A 202 15.61 -19.71 8.24
CA THR A 202 15.46 -19.38 9.66
C THR A 202 14.20 -18.55 9.90
N CYS A 203 13.98 -17.50 9.10
CA CYS A 203 12.79 -16.65 9.20
C CYS A 203 11.50 -17.46 9.01
N ARG A 204 11.45 -18.35 8.01
CA ARG A 204 10.28 -19.23 7.75
C ARG A 204 10.01 -20.18 8.91
N ALA A 205 11.06 -20.76 9.50
CA ALA A 205 10.91 -21.69 10.61
C ALA A 205 10.45 -20.98 11.90
N LEU A 206 11.00 -19.79 12.20
CA LEU A 206 10.54 -18.95 13.31
C LEU A 206 9.11 -18.44 13.10
N HIS A 207 8.75 -18.07 11.87
CA HIS A 207 7.38 -17.70 11.53
C HIS A 207 6.41 -18.87 11.75
N ALA A 208 6.75 -20.09 11.32
CA ALA A 208 5.94 -21.28 11.57
C ALA A 208 5.77 -21.57 13.07
N ALA A 209 6.83 -21.40 13.87
CA ALA A 209 6.77 -21.54 15.32
C ALA A 209 5.84 -20.49 15.96
N ALA A 210 5.92 -19.23 15.52
CA ALA A 210 5.06 -18.16 15.98
C ALA A 210 3.58 -18.39 15.61
N LEU A 211 3.31 -18.84 14.37
CA LEU A 211 1.96 -19.21 13.92
C LEU A 211 1.38 -20.33 14.78
N LYS A 212 2.16 -21.39 15.03
CA LYS A 212 1.73 -22.49 15.90
C LYS A 212 1.35 -21.98 17.29
N ALA A 213 2.21 -21.18 17.92
CA ALA A 213 1.95 -20.62 19.24
C ALA A 213 0.70 -19.73 19.26
N ALA A 214 0.49 -18.92 18.22
CA ALA A 214 -0.68 -18.06 18.07
C ALA A 214 -1.99 -18.86 17.97
N TRP A 215 -1.98 -19.96 17.21
CA TRP A 215 -3.13 -20.86 17.09
C TRP A 215 -3.43 -21.56 18.40
N ASP A 216 -2.41 -22.12 19.06
CA ASP A 216 -2.57 -22.84 20.34
C ASP A 216 -3.11 -21.91 21.43
N ALA A 217 -2.73 -20.62 21.42
CA ALA A 217 -3.20 -19.61 22.37
C ALA A 217 -4.56 -18.98 21.99
N GLY A 218 -5.07 -19.21 20.78
CA GLY A 218 -6.35 -18.66 20.32
C GLY A 218 -6.38 -17.13 20.26
N ILE A 219 -5.27 -16.48 19.87
CA ILE A 219 -5.09 -15.01 19.98
C ILE A 219 -6.12 -14.21 19.17
N ILE A 220 -6.76 -14.79 18.16
CA ILE A 220 -7.80 -14.13 17.36
C ILE A 220 -9.04 -13.83 18.21
N LEU A 221 -9.36 -14.69 19.17
CA LEU A 221 -10.61 -14.62 19.93
C LEU A 221 -10.46 -13.91 21.28
N ASN A 222 -9.25 -13.93 21.84
CA ASN A 222 -8.98 -13.42 23.18
C ASN A 222 -8.45 -11.97 23.10
N VAL A 223 -9.27 -11.00 23.48
CA VAL A 223 -8.91 -9.58 23.39
C VAL A 223 -7.89 -9.21 24.47
N SER A 224 -6.69 -8.82 24.05
CA SER A 224 -5.65 -8.20 24.90
C SER A 224 -4.71 -7.34 24.05
N THR A 225 -3.92 -6.47 24.68
CA THR A 225 -2.89 -5.66 24.00
C THR A 225 -1.89 -6.55 23.26
N GLU A 226 -1.46 -7.62 23.92
CA GLU A 226 -0.46 -8.59 23.46
C GLU A 226 -0.97 -9.38 22.27
N ASN A 227 -2.24 -9.81 22.29
CA ASN A 227 -2.87 -10.52 21.20
C ASN A 227 -3.14 -9.60 20.01
N ALA A 228 -3.56 -8.36 20.26
CA ALA A 228 -3.69 -7.34 19.22
C ALA A 228 -2.34 -7.06 18.54
N ALA A 229 -1.28 -6.84 19.32
CA ALA A 229 0.07 -6.66 18.81
C ALA A 229 0.54 -7.88 18.00
N SER A 230 0.28 -9.09 18.51
CA SER A 230 0.62 -10.34 17.82
C SER A 230 -0.12 -10.48 16.49
N CYS A 231 -1.42 -10.18 16.43
CA CYS A 231 -2.19 -10.18 15.17
C CYS A 231 -1.64 -9.15 14.17
N TYR A 232 -1.31 -7.93 14.61
CA TYR A 232 -0.69 -6.94 13.73
C TYR A 232 0.64 -7.43 13.16
N LEU A 233 1.52 -7.95 14.03
CA LEU A 233 2.87 -8.37 13.63
C LEU A 233 2.86 -9.68 12.80
N LEU A 234 1.89 -10.57 13.01
CA LEU A 234 1.69 -11.76 12.17
C LEU A 234 1.16 -11.40 10.79
N ASP A 235 0.23 -10.44 10.70
CA ASP A 235 -0.22 -9.94 9.40
C ASP A 235 0.95 -9.40 8.59
N MET A 236 1.87 -8.69 9.26
CA MET A 236 3.10 -8.21 8.66
C MET A 236 4.00 -9.31 8.11
N LEU A 237 4.17 -10.42 8.84
CA LEU A 237 4.94 -11.58 8.38
C LEU A 237 4.25 -12.31 7.21
N ASP A 238 2.92 -12.41 7.25
CA ASP A 238 2.13 -13.04 6.18
C ASP A 238 2.21 -12.24 4.88
N GLU A 239 2.10 -10.90 4.95
CA GLU A 239 2.27 -10.02 3.79
C GLU A 239 3.67 -10.13 3.17
N GLN A 240 4.71 -10.41 3.96
CA GLN A 240 6.06 -10.58 3.43
C GLN A 240 6.30 -11.94 2.77
N SER A 241 5.60 -12.99 3.24
CA SER A 241 5.84 -14.36 2.82
C SER A 241 4.99 -14.79 1.62
N ASP A 242 3.76 -14.28 1.51
CA ASP A 242 2.87 -14.63 0.40
C ASP A 242 1.99 -13.45 -0.02
N LEU A 243 2.50 -12.72 -1.01
CA LEU A 243 1.84 -11.56 -1.61
C LEU A 243 0.57 -11.89 -2.42
N SER A 244 0.31 -13.18 -2.68
CA SER A 244 -0.85 -13.65 -3.46
C SER A 244 -2.07 -13.88 -2.59
N LYS A 245 -1.90 -13.96 -1.25
CA LYS A 245 -3.02 -14.13 -0.32
C LYS A 245 -3.95 -12.93 -0.39
N VAL A 246 -5.18 -13.19 -0.83
CA VAL A 246 -6.26 -12.19 -0.88
C VAL A 246 -6.83 -11.90 0.52
N SER A 247 -6.82 -12.88 1.42
CA SER A 247 -7.36 -12.75 2.77
C SER A 247 -6.32 -12.32 3.80
N ARG A 248 -6.66 -11.35 4.65
CA ARG A 248 -5.84 -10.87 5.79
C ARG A 248 -6.53 -11.15 7.13
N PRO A 249 -6.60 -12.42 7.59
CA PRO A 249 -7.33 -12.78 8.81
C PRO A 249 -6.73 -12.11 10.05
N TRP A 250 -5.41 -11.96 10.09
CA TRP A 250 -4.71 -11.32 11.21
C TRP A 250 -4.99 -9.81 11.28
N ALA A 251 -4.97 -9.08 10.16
CA ALA A 251 -5.39 -7.69 10.16
C ALA A 251 -6.86 -7.53 10.61
N ILE A 252 -7.77 -8.41 10.17
CA ILE A 252 -9.18 -8.37 10.59
C ILE A 252 -9.29 -8.56 12.12
N ALA A 253 -8.60 -9.58 12.66
CA ALA A 253 -8.58 -9.84 14.10
C ALA A 253 -7.97 -8.66 14.87
N TYR A 254 -6.85 -8.11 14.38
CA TYR A 254 -6.21 -6.94 14.95
C TYR A 254 -7.14 -5.74 15.03
N ILE A 255 -7.82 -5.37 13.95
CA ILE A 255 -8.77 -4.25 13.96
C ILE A 255 -9.94 -4.50 14.91
N SER A 256 -10.43 -5.74 14.98
CA SER A 256 -11.46 -6.13 15.97
C SER A 256 -10.96 -5.92 17.40
N HIS A 257 -9.74 -6.36 17.72
CA HIS A 257 -9.12 -6.16 19.03
C HIS A 257 -8.94 -4.67 19.35
N VAL A 258 -8.43 -3.90 18.40
CA VAL A 258 -8.23 -2.45 18.57
C VAL A 258 -9.55 -1.75 18.84
N ARG A 259 -10.64 -2.09 18.13
CA ARG A 259 -11.98 -1.54 18.40
C ARG A 259 -12.43 -1.84 19.83
N ALA A 260 -12.25 -3.09 20.28
CA ALA A 260 -12.61 -3.49 21.64
C ALA A 260 -11.77 -2.78 22.70
N LEU A 261 -10.44 -2.73 22.53
CA LEU A 261 -9.49 -2.11 23.46
C LEU A 261 -9.61 -0.58 23.49
N ALA A 262 -9.93 0.04 22.35
CA ALA A 262 -10.12 1.49 22.28
C ALA A 262 -11.21 1.96 23.25
N THR A 263 -12.27 1.18 23.47
CA THR A 263 -13.31 1.53 24.46
C THR A 263 -12.78 1.62 25.90
N GLN A 264 -11.70 0.92 26.21
CA GLN A 264 -11.13 0.83 27.56
C GLN A 264 -10.05 1.88 27.81
N TRP A 265 -9.30 2.28 26.78
CA TRP A 265 -8.16 3.19 26.93
C TRP A 265 -8.43 4.60 26.40
N ARG A 266 -9.52 4.83 25.66
CA ARG A 266 -9.90 6.16 25.18
C ARG A 266 -10.47 7.00 26.32
N LYS A 267 -9.66 7.95 26.80
CA LYS A 267 -10.16 9.12 27.52
C LYS A 267 -10.72 10.16 26.52
N PRO A 268 -11.61 11.08 26.94
CA PRO A 268 -12.21 12.08 26.05
C PRO A 268 -11.21 12.95 25.27
N ASN A 269 -9.98 13.10 25.78
CA ASN A 269 -8.92 13.91 25.17
C ASN A 269 -7.66 13.06 24.93
N VAL A 270 -7.56 12.46 23.74
CA VAL A 270 -6.34 11.72 23.36
C VAL A 270 -5.17 12.69 23.18
N PRO A 271 -4.02 12.44 23.83
CA PRO A 271 -2.83 13.26 23.64
C PRO A 271 -2.48 13.41 22.16
N ALA A 272 -2.16 14.63 21.73
CA ALA A 272 -1.88 14.93 20.33
C ALA A 272 -0.84 14.00 19.66
N PRO A 273 0.27 13.61 20.33
CA PRO A 273 1.23 12.68 19.74
C PRO A 273 0.67 11.28 19.52
N GLN A 274 -0.16 10.79 20.45
CA GLN A 274 -0.81 9.48 20.32
C GLN A 274 -1.82 9.50 19.16
N ALA A 275 -2.56 10.60 19.01
CA ALA A 275 -3.48 10.79 17.90
C ALA A 275 -2.76 10.83 16.53
N ALA A 276 -1.59 11.47 16.46
CA ALA A 276 -0.76 11.50 15.26
C ALA A 276 -0.22 10.10 14.90
N ASN A 277 0.27 9.33 15.88
CA ASN A 277 0.75 7.97 15.63
C ASN A 277 -0.36 7.05 15.11
N TRP A 278 -1.56 7.14 15.69
CA TRP A 278 -2.72 6.41 15.18
C TRP A 278 -3.13 6.86 13.77
N ALA A 279 -3.09 8.16 13.47
CA ALA A 279 -3.36 8.67 12.12
C ALA A 279 -2.36 8.15 11.09
N GLY A 280 -1.06 8.16 11.43
CA GLY A 280 -0.01 7.60 10.58
C GLY A 280 -0.21 6.10 10.35
N PHE A 281 -0.60 5.37 11.40
CA PHE A 281 -0.92 3.94 11.29
C PHE A 281 -2.13 3.67 10.37
N THR A 282 -3.26 4.36 10.58
CA THR A 282 -4.46 4.17 9.74
C THR A 282 -4.17 4.51 8.28
N MET A 283 -3.34 5.53 8.04
CA MET A 283 -2.88 5.88 6.70
C MET A 283 -2.08 4.73 6.07
N ALA A 284 -1.07 4.22 6.78
CA ALA A 284 -0.21 3.15 6.28
C ALA A 284 -1.01 1.87 5.95
N GLU A 285 -1.93 1.46 6.84
CA GLU A 285 -2.77 0.28 6.66
C GLU A 285 -3.75 0.43 5.47
N THR A 286 -4.31 1.62 5.29
CA THR A 286 -5.22 1.92 4.19
C THR A 286 -4.49 1.92 2.85
N ILE A 287 -3.30 2.52 2.78
CA ILE A 287 -2.44 2.51 1.59
C ILE A 287 -1.98 1.10 1.25
N LEU A 288 -1.60 0.30 2.26
CA LEU A 288 -1.21 -1.09 2.06
C LEU A 288 -2.34 -1.90 1.42
N SER A 289 -3.57 -1.73 1.93
CA SER A 289 -4.77 -2.39 1.40
C SER A 289 -5.06 -1.95 -0.04
N LEU A 290 -5.08 -0.63 -0.28
CA LEU A 290 -5.33 -0.03 -1.59
C LEU A 290 -4.35 -0.57 -2.65
N ARG A 291 -3.06 -0.60 -2.32
CA ARG A 291 -1.99 -1.02 -3.25
C ARG A 291 -2.00 -2.52 -3.51
N SER A 292 -2.29 -3.31 -2.49
CA SER A 292 -2.42 -4.77 -2.63
C SER A 292 -3.74 -5.19 -3.26
N ARG A 293 -4.61 -4.23 -3.57
CA ARG A 293 -5.99 -4.43 -4.00
C ARG A 293 -6.77 -5.34 -3.05
N LYS A 294 -6.59 -5.12 -1.76
CA LYS A 294 -7.29 -5.82 -0.68
C LYS A 294 -8.34 -4.89 -0.08
N PRO A 295 -9.45 -5.43 0.46
CA PRO A 295 -10.45 -4.61 1.12
C PRO A 295 -9.84 -3.75 2.22
N ILE A 296 -10.16 -2.46 2.23
CA ILE A 296 -9.77 -1.56 3.31
C ILE A 296 -10.56 -1.94 4.57
N LEU A 297 -9.84 -2.23 5.65
CA LEU A 297 -10.43 -2.69 6.92
C LEU A 297 -10.80 -1.53 7.86
N ILE A 298 -10.18 -0.37 7.67
CA ILE A 298 -10.38 0.84 8.46
C ILE A 298 -11.62 1.59 7.96
N THR A 299 -12.57 1.83 8.86
CA THR A 299 -13.74 2.67 8.58
C THR A 299 -13.50 4.12 9.01
N LEU A 300 -14.37 5.05 8.58
CA LEU A 300 -14.37 6.42 9.11
C LEU A 300 -14.52 6.44 10.63
N GLY A 301 -15.39 5.57 11.16
CA GLY A 301 -15.61 5.43 12.59
C GLY A 301 -14.33 5.02 13.33
N ASP A 302 -13.54 4.10 12.77
CA ASP A 302 -12.25 3.71 13.34
C ASP A 302 -11.24 4.86 13.29
N GLN A 303 -11.20 5.59 12.18
CA GLN A 303 -10.30 6.72 12.03
C GLN A 303 -10.59 7.82 13.05
N VAL A 304 -11.87 8.17 13.26
CA VAL A 304 -12.27 9.14 14.31
C VAL A 304 -12.02 8.56 15.70
N LEU A 305 -12.36 7.29 15.91
CA LEU A 305 -12.12 6.58 17.16
C LEU A 305 -10.64 6.54 17.50
N LEU A 306 -9.72 6.45 16.54
CA LEU A 306 -8.27 6.25 16.75
C LEU A 306 -7.44 7.54 16.62
N SER A 307 -7.78 8.44 15.72
CA SER A 307 -7.02 9.68 15.49
C SER A 307 -7.67 10.91 16.15
N GLY A 308 -8.84 10.74 16.76
CA GLY A 308 -9.63 11.83 17.32
C GLY A 308 -10.51 12.50 16.26
N PRO A 309 -11.06 13.69 16.55
CA PRO A 309 -12.04 14.32 15.68
C PRO A 309 -11.47 14.64 14.30
N GLU A 310 -12.41 14.78 13.36
CA GLU A 310 -12.14 15.15 11.98
C GLU A 310 -11.26 16.40 11.88
N SER A 311 -10.35 16.38 10.92
CA SER A 311 -9.48 17.52 10.66
C SER A 311 -10.22 18.57 9.83
N ARG A 312 -9.79 19.83 9.90
CA ARG A 312 -10.20 20.89 8.96
C ARG A 312 -10.07 20.42 7.50
N SER A 313 -10.82 21.05 6.59
CA SER A 313 -10.78 20.70 5.16
C SER A 313 -9.37 20.79 4.57
N LEU A 314 -9.13 20.12 3.44
CA LEU A 314 -7.83 20.15 2.75
C LEU A 314 -7.39 21.59 2.40
N GLN A 315 -8.33 22.42 1.96
CA GLN A 315 -8.08 23.82 1.60
C GLN A 315 -7.71 24.66 2.82
N GLU A 316 -8.47 24.55 3.91
CA GLU A 316 -8.15 25.24 5.17
C GLU A 316 -6.84 24.75 5.77
N PHE A 317 -6.52 23.46 5.58
CA PHE A 317 -5.26 22.89 6.02
C PHE A 317 -4.09 23.47 5.25
N LEU A 318 -4.15 23.50 3.91
CA LEU A 318 -3.12 24.13 3.09
C LEU A 318 -2.91 25.60 3.48
N ALA A 319 -4.00 26.38 3.53
CA ALA A 319 -3.96 27.80 3.89
C ALA A 319 -3.31 28.02 5.27
N SER A 320 -3.53 27.11 6.23
CA SER A 320 -2.93 27.22 7.55
C SER A 320 -1.42 26.93 7.58
N ILE A 321 -0.93 26.02 6.72
CA ILE A 321 0.49 25.72 6.60
C ILE A 321 1.18 26.90 5.92
N GLU A 322 0.57 27.45 4.88
CA GLU A 322 1.05 28.65 4.17
C GLU A 322 1.09 29.87 5.11
N ALA A 323 0.04 30.11 5.90
CA ALA A 323 0.03 31.17 6.90
C ALA A 323 1.07 30.96 8.02
N SER A 324 1.44 29.72 8.30
CA SER A 324 2.51 29.38 9.25
C SER A 324 3.90 29.51 8.63
N ALA A 325 4.01 30.00 7.39
CA ALA A 325 5.27 30.00 6.68
C ALA A 325 6.35 30.87 7.34
N GLU A 326 5.91 31.94 8.02
CA GLU A 326 6.75 32.89 8.78
C GLU A 326 7.28 32.32 10.10
N LYS A 327 6.80 31.15 10.54
CA LYS A 327 7.25 30.48 11.77
C LYS A 327 8.11 29.26 11.42
N PRO A 328 9.44 29.42 11.26
CA PRO A 328 10.36 28.30 11.03
C PRO A 328 10.54 27.52 12.34
N GLY A 329 9.60 26.64 12.64
CA GLY A 329 9.65 25.78 13.81
C GLY A 329 9.26 24.34 13.46
N PRO A 330 9.88 23.32 14.11
CA PRO A 330 9.52 21.92 13.91
C PRO A 330 8.08 21.62 14.31
N GLY A 331 7.48 22.45 15.18
CA GLY A 331 6.07 22.33 15.60
C GLY A 331 5.11 22.21 14.42
N VAL A 332 5.29 23.02 13.37
CA VAL A 332 4.41 23.00 12.19
C VAL A 332 4.45 21.64 11.48
N LEU A 333 5.64 21.03 11.33
CA LEU A 333 5.78 19.72 10.70
C LEU A 333 5.07 18.63 11.53
N PHE A 334 5.34 18.56 12.83
CA PHE A 334 4.79 17.52 13.69
C PHE A 334 3.28 17.67 13.92
N GLU A 335 2.78 18.91 14.10
CA GLU A 335 1.36 19.21 14.21
C GLU A 335 0.59 18.89 12.91
N SER A 336 1.28 18.93 11.77
CA SER A 336 0.72 18.61 10.45
C SER A 336 0.63 17.10 10.15
N MET A 337 1.37 16.25 10.88
CA MET A 337 1.37 14.81 10.63
C MET A 337 -0.03 14.19 10.80
N LYS A 338 -0.75 14.54 11.88
CA LYS A 338 -2.11 14.06 12.12
C LYS A 338 -3.06 14.45 10.97
N PRO A 339 -3.29 15.75 10.66
CA PRO A 339 -4.24 16.14 9.62
C PRO A 339 -3.85 15.63 8.24
N TYR A 340 -2.55 15.58 7.91
CA TYR A 340 -2.09 14.99 6.66
C TYR A 340 -2.47 13.52 6.55
N SER A 341 -2.08 12.69 7.53
CA SER A 341 -2.38 11.26 7.52
C SER A 341 -3.89 10.98 7.57
N PHE A 342 -4.65 11.85 8.25
CA PHE A 342 -6.11 11.77 8.26
C PHE A 342 -6.70 11.94 6.85
N HIS A 343 -6.29 13.00 6.13
CA HIS A 343 -6.79 13.25 4.77
C HIS A 343 -6.35 12.18 3.77
N VAL A 344 -5.10 11.71 3.85
CA VAL A 344 -4.65 10.61 2.98
C VAL A 344 -5.45 9.33 3.23
N THR A 345 -5.80 9.02 4.48
CA THR A 345 -6.67 7.88 4.82
C THR A 345 -8.05 8.03 4.19
N LEU A 346 -8.65 9.21 4.27
CA LEU A 346 -9.95 9.50 3.65
C LEU A 346 -9.90 9.32 2.13
N LEU A 347 -8.92 9.93 1.47
CA LEU A 347 -8.76 9.86 0.02
C LEU A 347 -8.47 8.44 -0.44
N ALA A 348 -7.65 7.67 0.28
CA ALA A 348 -7.40 6.28 -0.08
C ALA A 348 -8.68 5.42 -0.02
N ARG A 349 -9.57 5.69 0.95
CA ARG A 349 -10.90 5.07 1.03
C ARG A 349 -11.81 5.50 -0.11
N GLU A 350 -11.87 6.80 -0.40
CA GLU A 350 -12.64 7.34 -1.51
C GLU A 350 -12.18 6.71 -2.85
N LEU A 351 -10.88 6.64 -3.09
CA LEU A 351 -10.30 6.01 -4.28
C LEU A 351 -10.74 4.55 -4.42
N TRP A 352 -10.72 3.78 -3.34
CA TRP A 352 -11.19 2.40 -3.32
C TRP A 352 -12.70 2.29 -3.58
N GLU A 353 -13.50 3.11 -2.90
CA GLU A 353 -14.97 3.06 -2.95
C GLU A 353 -15.55 3.60 -4.27
N THR A 354 -14.80 4.43 -5.02
CA THR A 354 -15.34 5.16 -6.19
C THR A 354 -14.61 4.92 -7.51
N ILE A 355 -13.37 4.42 -7.52
CA ILE A 355 -12.57 4.30 -8.74
C ILE A 355 -11.94 2.90 -8.88
N VAL A 356 -11.15 2.45 -7.89
CA VAL A 356 -10.25 1.29 -8.06
C VAL A 356 -10.77 -0.03 -7.49
N GLY A 357 -11.75 0.02 -6.58
CA GLY A 357 -12.25 -1.16 -5.87
C GLY A 357 -12.94 -2.16 -6.78
N ASP A 358 -12.91 -3.44 -6.38
CA ASP A 358 -13.42 -4.54 -7.21
C ASP A 358 -14.90 -4.40 -7.56
N HIS A 359 -15.71 -3.85 -6.65
CA HIS A 359 -17.12 -3.59 -6.94
C HIS A 359 -17.29 -2.49 -7.99
N VAL A 360 -16.53 -1.41 -7.89
CA VAL A 360 -16.55 -0.28 -8.83
C VAL A 360 -16.11 -0.73 -10.22
N ARG A 361 -15.19 -1.69 -10.30
CA ARG A 361 -14.73 -2.28 -11.57
C ARG A 361 -15.81 -2.97 -12.39
N LEU A 362 -16.92 -3.35 -11.75
CA LEU A 362 -18.07 -3.93 -12.43
C LEU A 362 -18.93 -2.88 -13.15
N ALA A 363 -18.70 -1.60 -12.91
CA ALA A 363 -19.41 -0.48 -13.50
C ALA A 363 -18.51 0.36 -14.43
N PRO A 364 -19.11 1.14 -15.35
CA PRO A 364 -18.38 2.18 -16.07
C PRO A 364 -17.73 3.18 -15.11
N LEU A 365 -16.53 3.63 -15.46
CA LEU A 365 -15.77 4.59 -14.66
C LEU A 365 -16.49 5.94 -14.61
N SER A 366 -16.59 6.54 -13.42
CA SER A 366 -17.10 7.90 -13.26
C SER A 366 -15.99 8.92 -13.51
N GLU A 367 -16.02 9.60 -14.66
CA GLU A 367 -15.06 10.67 -15.00
C GLU A 367 -15.08 11.81 -13.95
N SER A 368 -16.25 12.15 -13.41
CA SER A 368 -16.39 13.17 -12.37
C SER A 368 -15.68 12.78 -11.07
N ALA A 369 -15.78 11.50 -10.66
CA ALA A 369 -15.07 11.01 -9.48
C ALA A 369 -13.56 11.10 -9.66
N VAL A 370 -13.06 10.73 -10.85
CA VAL A 370 -11.63 10.85 -11.18
C VAL A 370 -11.16 12.30 -11.15
N MET A 371 -11.91 13.24 -11.72
CA MET A 371 -11.56 14.67 -11.68
C MET A 371 -11.54 15.24 -10.27
N GLN A 372 -12.55 14.92 -9.44
CA GLN A 372 -12.61 15.33 -8.04
C GLN A 372 -11.44 14.76 -7.24
N PHE A 373 -11.13 13.48 -7.47
CA PHE A 373 -10.01 12.83 -6.80
C PHE A 373 -8.67 13.45 -7.21
N LEU A 374 -8.45 13.69 -8.51
CA LEU A 374 -7.24 14.36 -9.01
C LEU A 374 -7.06 15.75 -8.39
N SER A 375 -8.13 16.53 -8.28
CA SER A 375 -8.09 17.84 -7.61
C SER A 375 -7.66 17.73 -6.14
N SER A 376 -8.21 16.76 -5.40
CA SER A 376 -7.83 16.51 -4.01
C SER A 376 -6.38 16.03 -3.86
N VAL A 377 -5.91 15.16 -4.76
CA VAL A 377 -4.52 14.70 -4.78
C VAL A 377 -3.55 15.82 -5.13
N SER A 378 -3.94 16.77 -5.99
CA SER A 378 -3.16 17.99 -6.24
C SER A 378 -3.04 18.88 -4.99
N LEU A 379 -4.10 19.00 -4.18
CA LEU A 379 -4.02 19.71 -2.89
C LEU A 379 -3.09 18.98 -1.90
N VAL A 380 -3.16 17.65 -1.82
CA VAL A 380 -2.23 16.85 -1.00
C VAL A 380 -0.79 17.03 -1.45
N HIS A 381 -0.55 17.13 -2.76
CA HIS A 381 0.79 17.42 -3.30
C HIS A 381 1.28 18.81 -2.88
N ALA A 382 0.44 19.85 -2.99
CA ALA A 382 0.80 21.20 -2.54
C ALA A 382 1.16 21.22 -1.04
N ILE A 383 0.33 20.57 -0.21
CA ILE A 383 0.61 20.39 1.22
C ILE A 383 1.94 19.67 1.44
N LEU A 384 2.18 18.57 0.72
CA LEU A 384 3.42 17.81 0.79
C LEU A 384 4.64 18.70 0.48
N THR A 385 4.60 19.48 -0.60
CA THR A 385 5.68 20.40 -0.98
C THR A 385 5.96 21.42 0.14
N CYS A 386 4.92 22.01 0.72
CA CYS A 386 5.06 22.93 1.85
C CYS A 386 5.66 22.27 3.08
N LEU A 387 5.35 21.00 3.35
CA LEU A 387 5.89 20.27 4.51
C LEU A 387 7.32 19.78 4.27
N LEU A 388 7.67 19.36 3.05
CA LEU A 388 9.03 18.94 2.71
C LEU A 388 10.02 20.11 2.79
N SER A 389 9.63 21.33 2.39
CA SER A 389 10.49 22.49 2.58
C SER A 389 10.80 22.79 4.05
N ARG A 390 9.91 22.38 4.97
CA ARG A 390 10.14 22.47 6.42
C ARG A 390 11.10 21.39 6.91
N VAL A 391 11.08 20.19 6.32
CA VAL A 391 12.02 19.12 6.65
C VAL A 391 13.46 19.58 6.42
N ASP A 392 13.75 20.24 5.31
CA ASP A 392 15.09 20.76 5.01
C ASP A 392 15.53 21.84 6.00
N THR A 393 14.59 22.71 6.40
CA THR A 393 14.82 23.77 7.40
C THR A 393 15.05 23.19 8.80
N VAL A 394 14.31 22.16 9.20
CA VAL A 394 14.44 21.55 10.53
C VAL A 394 15.70 20.68 10.61
N SER A 395 16.04 19.97 9.53
CA SER A 395 17.24 19.11 9.48
C SER A 395 18.53 19.92 9.54
N SER A 396 18.49 21.19 9.14
CA SER A 396 19.63 22.12 9.24
C SER A 396 19.71 22.86 10.58
N ALA A 397 18.67 22.79 11.42
CA ALA A 397 18.61 23.47 12.71
C ALA A 397 19.10 22.58 13.87
N SER A 398 20.13 23.02 14.60
CA SER A 398 20.86 22.21 15.59
C SER A 398 20.21 22.05 16.99
N SER A 399 19.05 22.66 17.26
CA SER A 399 18.58 22.88 18.64
C SER A 399 17.05 22.92 18.82
N TRP A 400 16.34 21.80 18.67
CA TRP A 400 14.91 21.71 19.06
C TRP A 400 14.62 20.63 20.12
N ALA A 401 15.66 20.16 20.81
CA ALA A 401 15.69 18.92 21.58
C ALA A 401 14.81 18.84 22.85
N ALA A 402 14.31 19.94 23.39
CA ALA A 402 13.91 19.95 24.80
C ALA A 402 12.49 19.43 25.11
N ASP A 403 11.51 19.55 24.21
CA ASP A 403 10.09 19.45 24.62
C ASP A 403 9.30 18.25 24.06
N ASN A 404 9.81 17.51 23.06
CA ASN A 404 9.04 16.43 22.40
C ASN A 404 9.39 15.01 22.93
N SER A 405 9.02 14.75 24.19
CA SER A 405 9.18 13.44 24.84
C SER A 405 8.42 12.28 24.18
N ALA A 406 7.40 12.57 23.36
CA ALA A 406 6.55 11.55 22.75
C ALA A 406 7.24 10.70 21.66
N PHE A 407 8.27 11.25 20.99
CA PHE A 407 9.10 10.51 20.02
C PHE A 407 10.41 10.00 20.63
N SER A 408 10.74 10.43 21.85
CA SER A 408 12.06 10.26 22.45
C SER A 408 12.18 9.04 23.38
N ARG A 409 11.22 8.11 23.36
CA ARG A 409 11.27 6.87 24.18
C ARG A 409 12.45 5.96 23.82
N ASN A 410 12.97 6.07 22.58
CA ASN A 410 14.17 5.35 22.16
C ASN A 410 15.34 6.34 22.14
N SER A 411 16.22 6.25 23.15
CA SER A 411 17.40 7.11 23.33
C SER A 411 18.42 7.09 22.17
N GLU A 412 18.22 6.21 21.17
CA GLU A 412 19.09 6.04 20.02
C GLU A 412 18.61 6.74 18.73
N TRP A 413 17.41 7.31 18.73
CA TRP A 413 16.88 7.97 17.54
C TRP A 413 17.41 9.39 17.47
N SER A 414 18.32 9.65 16.52
CA SER A 414 18.73 11.03 16.24
C SER A 414 17.53 11.84 15.75
N GLN A 415 17.52 13.14 16.05
CA GLN A 415 16.49 14.08 15.59
C GLN A 415 16.31 14.06 14.07
N ASP A 416 17.44 13.98 13.37
CA ASP A 416 17.51 13.81 11.92
C ASP A 416 16.70 12.58 11.45
N ARG A 417 16.80 11.44 12.14
CA ARG A 417 16.03 10.22 11.82
C ARG A 417 14.52 10.44 11.96
N ILE A 418 14.07 11.13 13.00
CA ILE A 418 12.64 11.37 13.23
C ILE A 418 12.06 12.25 12.11
N VAL A 419 12.73 13.36 11.80
CA VAL A 419 12.30 14.32 10.78
C VAL A 419 12.26 13.66 9.40
N ARG A 420 13.27 12.85 9.08
CA ARG A 420 13.30 12.06 7.83
C ARG A 420 12.22 10.99 7.79
N GLY A 421 11.92 10.33 8.91
CA GLY A 421 10.81 9.40 9.03
C GLY A 421 9.46 10.06 8.75
N CYS A 422 9.26 11.30 9.23
CA CYS A 422 8.09 12.10 8.89
C CYS A 422 8.03 12.39 7.38
N ALA A 423 9.13 12.88 6.78
CA ALA A 423 9.20 13.18 5.35
C ALA A 423 8.84 11.95 4.50
N TYR A 424 9.41 10.80 4.85
CA TYR A 424 9.10 9.53 4.23
C TYR A 424 7.61 9.19 4.35
N GLY A 425 7.04 9.30 5.55
CA GLY A 425 5.62 9.03 5.79
C GLY A 425 4.69 9.92 4.95
N LEU A 426 5.04 11.20 4.79
CA LEU A 426 4.31 12.12 3.93
C LEU A 426 4.37 11.67 2.45
N ILE A 427 5.58 11.37 1.95
CA ILE A 427 5.77 10.95 0.55
C ILE A 427 5.10 9.61 0.26
N ALA A 428 5.22 8.65 1.18
CA ALA A 428 4.54 7.35 1.07
C ALA A 428 3.01 7.53 1.02
N GLY A 429 2.47 8.51 1.75
CA GLY A 429 1.09 8.95 1.65
C GLY A 429 0.70 9.33 0.23
N PHE A 430 1.46 10.25 -0.37
CA PHE A 430 1.20 10.75 -1.72
C PHE A 430 1.38 9.68 -2.81
N VAL A 431 2.49 8.94 -2.78
CA VAL A 431 2.74 7.79 -3.67
C VAL A 431 1.61 6.75 -3.57
N GLY A 432 1.14 6.51 -2.34
CA GLY A 432 0.04 5.59 -2.03
C GLY A 432 -1.29 5.95 -2.67
N LEU A 433 -1.50 7.22 -3.07
CA LEU A 433 -2.70 7.67 -3.79
C LEU A 433 -2.47 7.76 -5.30
N ALA A 434 -1.34 8.35 -5.72
CA ALA A 434 -1.08 8.66 -7.12
C ALA A 434 -0.84 7.41 -7.98
N VAL A 435 -0.04 6.45 -7.49
CA VAL A 435 0.32 5.25 -8.27
C VAL A 435 -0.87 4.32 -8.48
N PRO A 436 -1.71 4.00 -7.45
CA PRO A 436 -2.88 3.17 -7.67
C PRO A 436 -3.92 3.79 -8.61
N LEU A 437 -4.11 5.12 -8.55
CA LEU A 437 -4.98 5.84 -9.48
C LEU A 437 -4.49 5.67 -10.92
N HIS A 438 -3.21 5.94 -11.19
CA HIS A 438 -2.62 5.81 -12.51
C HIS A 438 -2.81 4.39 -13.08
N ARG A 439 -2.48 3.37 -12.29
CA ARG A 439 -2.62 1.96 -12.70
C ARG A 439 -4.06 1.56 -12.99
N GLU A 440 -5.02 2.09 -12.26
CA GLU A 440 -6.43 1.84 -12.56
C GLU A 440 -6.82 2.45 -13.90
N LEU A 441 -6.45 3.71 -14.16
CA LEU A 441 -6.79 4.38 -15.42
C LEU A 441 -6.10 3.72 -16.62
N GLU A 442 -4.85 3.29 -16.46
CA GLU A 442 -4.12 2.51 -17.46
C GLU A 442 -4.83 1.17 -17.74
N TYR A 443 -5.20 0.43 -16.68
CA TYR A 443 -5.96 -0.81 -16.82
C TYR A 443 -7.28 -0.59 -17.59
N ARG A 444 -8.04 0.46 -17.26
CA ARG A 444 -9.30 0.78 -17.93
C ARG A 444 -9.09 1.19 -19.39
N LEU A 445 -8.01 1.91 -19.69
CA LEU A 445 -7.66 2.27 -21.07
C LEU A 445 -7.30 1.02 -21.88
N GLY A 446 -6.54 0.09 -21.32
CA GLY A 446 -6.21 -1.18 -21.95
C GLY A 446 -7.44 -2.07 -22.23
N LEU A 447 -8.47 -2.02 -21.37
CA LEU A 447 -9.74 -2.70 -21.66
C LEU A 447 -10.46 -2.08 -22.86
N LEU A 448 -10.49 -0.75 -22.97
CA LEU A 448 -11.09 -0.08 -24.12
C LEU A 448 -10.34 -0.40 -25.42
N ASP A 449 -9.02 -0.58 -25.35
CA ASP A 449 -8.20 -0.94 -26.51
C ASP A 449 -8.44 -2.38 -26.96
N ALA A 450 -8.51 -3.32 -26.01
CA ALA A 450 -8.89 -4.69 -26.31
C ALA A 450 -10.30 -4.78 -26.92
N ASP A 451 -11.26 -4.01 -26.40
CA ASP A 451 -12.61 -3.94 -26.94
C ASP A 451 -12.64 -3.29 -28.34
N ALA A 452 -11.83 -2.28 -28.59
CA ALA A 452 -11.69 -1.64 -29.90
C ALA A 452 -11.08 -2.58 -30.95
N ASP A 453 -10.07 -3.37 -30.57
CA ASP A 453 -9.47 -4.38 -31.44
C ASP A 453 -10.47 -5.47 -31.84
N ILE A 454 -11.35 -5.88 -30.92
CA ILE A 454 -12.46 -6.81 -31.21
C ILE A 454 -13.52 -6.12 -32.09
N ALA A 455 -13.85 -4.86 -31.80
CA ALA A 455 -14.89 -4.09 -32.49
C ALA A 455 -14.48 -3.61 -33.89
N ASN A 456 -13.20 -3.54 -34.23
CA ASN A 456 -12.70 -3.26 -35.59
C ASN A 456 -13.18 -4.30 -36.64
N SER A 457 -13.83 -5.37 -36.20
CA SER A 457 -14.61 -6.31 -37.02
C SER A 457 -15.97 -5.77 -37.48
N ASN A 458 -16.43 -4.63 -36.95
CA ASN A 458 -17.77 -4.07 -37.14
C ASN A 458 -17.73 -2.52 -37.25
N PRO A 459 -17.90 -1.94 -38.45
CA PRO A 459 -17.65 -0.51 -38.71
C PRO A 459 -18.65 0.48 -38.08
N ASN A 460 -19.66 0.01 -37.33
CA ASN A 460 -20.72 0.84 -36.76
C ASN A 460 -20.50 1.26 -35.29
N VAL A 461 -19.35 0.96 -34.68
CA VAL A 461 -19.06 1.24 -33.24
C VAL A 461 -18.45 2.65 -33.02
N SER A 462 -18.59 3.56 -33.98
CA SER A 462 -17.45 4.39 -34.43
C SER A 462 -17.32 5.86 -33.96
N VAL A 463 -17.99 6.34 -32.91
CA VAL A 463 -17.71 7.74 -32.43
C VAL A 463 -17.72 7.87 -30.91
N GLY A 464 -18.73 7.30 -30.24
CA GLY A 464 -18.85 7.39 -28.78
C GLY A 464 -17.72 6.68 -28.02
N ALA A 465 -17.25 5.54 -28.53
CA ALA A 465 -16.13 4.80 -27.97
C ALA A 465 -14.80 5.56 -28.11
N THR A 466 -14.56 6.18 -29.28
CA THR A 466 -13.39 7.02 -29.53
C THR A 466 -13.35 8.22 -28.59
N LEU A 467 -14.47 8.94 -28.44
CA LEU A 467 -14.55 10.09 -27.53
C LEU A 467 -14.40 9.70 -26.05
N ALA A 468 -14.90 8.53 -25.66
CA ALA A 468 -14.70 8.00 -24.30
C ALA A 468 -13.22 7.65 -24.06
N ARG A 469 -12.56 7.02 -25.05
CA ARG A 469 -11.12 6.72 -25.01
C ARG A 469 -10.28 7.99 -24.91
N GLU A 470 -10.56 9.01 -25.71
CA GLU A 470 -9.84 10.29 -25.67
C GLU A 470 -9.97 10.97 -24.29
N ARG A 471 -11.18 11.05 -23.75
CA ARG A 471 -11.42 11.64 -22.41
C ARG A 471 -10.73 10.86 -21.30
N LEU A 472 -10.81 9.53 -21.33
CA LEU A 472 -10.08 8.69 -20.38
C LEU A 472 -8.57 8.86 -20.54
N GLY A 473 -8.07 8.97 -21.77
CA GLY A 473 -6.67 9.22 -22.08
C GLY A 473 -6.14 10.52 -21.45
N LEU A 474 -6.93 11.61 -21.47
CA LEU A 474 -6.58 12.86 -20.81
C LEU A 474 -6.46 12.70 -19.28
N LEU A 475 -7.42 12.00 -18.66
CA LEU A 475 -7.39 11.72 -17.22
C LEU A 475 -6.21 10.80 -16.84
N ALA A 476 -5.96 9.77 -17.65
CA ALA A 476 -4.83 8.87 -17.48
C ALA A 476 -3.50 9.61 -17.59
N ALA A 477 -3.36 10.54 -18.55
CA ALA A 477 -2.17 11.38 -18.69
C ALA A 477 -1.97 12.32 -17.49
N GLN A 478 -3.05 12.84 -16.88
CA GLN A 478 -2.94 13.64 -15.66
C GLN A 478 -2.52 12.80 -14.45
N ALA A 479 -3.13 11.62 -14.26
CA ALA A 479 -2.73 10.69 -13.21
C ALA A 479 -1.28 10.21 -13.38
N HIS A 480 -0.86 9.98 -14.63
CA HIS A 480 0.52 9.66 -14.99
C HIS A 480 1.48 10.73 -14.50
N ARG A 481 1.24 12.01 -14.82
CA ARG A 481 2.07 13.12 -14.32
C ARG A 481 2.16 13.15 -12.80
N MET A 482 1.05 12.91 -12.10
CA MET A 482 1.05 12.85 -10.63
C MET A 482 1.86 11.66 -10.09
N ALA A 483 1.77 10.48 -10.73
CA ALA A 483 2.57 9.31 -10.36
C ALA A 483 4.06 9.55 -10.62
N SER A 484 4.43 10.14 -11.76
CA SER A 484 5.81 10.52 -12.07
C SER A 484 6.35 11.52 -11.04
N LEU A 485 5.58 12.54 -10.66
CA LEU A 485 5.96 13.48 -9.59
C LEU A 485 6.16 12.76 -8.25
N ALA A 486 5.23 11.89 -7.85
CA ALA A 486 5.32 11.15 -6.60
C ALA A 486 6.59 10.29 -6.52
N ILE A 487 6.99 9.69 -7.64
CA ILE A 487 8.21 8.86 -7.72
C ILE A 487 9.47 9.72 -7.68
N ARG A 488 9.46 10.93 -8.23
CA ARG A 488 10.59 11.87 -8.06
C ARG A 488 10.77 12.27 -6.60
N GLU A 489 9.68 12.62 -5.91
CA GLU A 489 9.76 12.94 -4.48
C GLU A 489 10.21 11.73 -3.66
N LEU A 490 9.78 10.52 -4.02
CA LEU A 490 10.29 9.29 -3.43
C LEU A 490 11.80 9.16 -3.65
N ALA A 491 12.30 9.31 -4.87
CA ALA A 491 13.73 9.25 -5.18
C ALA A 491 14.56 10.23 -4.35
N ARG A 492 14.09 11.48 -4.23
CA ARG A 492 14.76 12.50 -3.40
C ARG A 492 14.81 12.09 -1.94
N ALA A 493 13.71 11.55 -1.40
CA ALA A 493 13.69 11.04 -0.03
C ALA A 493 14.57 9.80 0.18
N MET A 494 14.89 9.07 -0.89
CA MET A 494 15.77 7.91 -0.86
C MET A 494 17.27 8.27 -0.91
N GLU A 495 17.64 9.52 -1.24
CA GLU A 495 19.02 10.02 -1.12
C GLU A 495 19.48 10.15 0.35
N PHE A 496 18.56 9.97 1.30
CA PHE A 496 18.84 10.02 2.72
C PHE A 496 19.16 8.64 3.30
N PRO A 497 20.17 8.51 4.18
CA PRO A 497 20.64 7.21 4.60
C PRO A 497 19.58 6.48 5.45
N ARG A 498 19.25 5.25 5.01
CA ARG A 498 18.86 4.12 5.87
C ARG A 498 17.50 4.23 6.57
N TRP A 499 16.40 4.06 5.85
CA TRP A 499 15.03 3.96 6.41
C TRP A 499 14.75 2.58 7.02
N TYR A 500 15.64 2.13 7.91
CA TYR A 500 15.76 0.78 8.50
C TYR A 500 14.50 -0.09 8.32
N TYR A 501 14.57 -0.88 7.25
CA TYR A 501 13.78 -2.08 7.02
C TYR A 501 12.29 -1.94 7.40
N ALA A 502 11.50 -1.31 6.53
CA ALA A 502 10.05 -1.47 6.58
C ALA A 502 9.64 -2.67 5.71
N PRO A 503 9.42 -3.87 6.29
CA PRO A 503 8.62 -4.96 5.72
C PRO A 503 7.45 -4.53 4.84
N ILE A 504 6.78 -3.45 5.23
CA ILE A 504 5.56 -2.90 4.63
C ILE A 504 5.78 -2.34 3.21
N GLN A 505 7.03 -2.07 2.81
CA GLN A 505 7.30 -1.21 1.65
C GLN A 505 8.06 -1.87 0.50
N GLY A 506 8.54 -3.11 0.66
CA GLY A 506 9.30 -3.77 -0.42
C GLY A 506 8.52 -3.83 -1.74
N ARG A 507 7.22 -4.14 -1.66
CA ARG A 507 6.33 -4.10 -2.83
C ARG A 507 6.09 -2.68 -3.36
N THR A 508 5.98 -1.67 -2.48
CA THR A 508 5.85 -0.26 -2.89
C THR A 508 7.01 0.15 -3.74
N LEU A 509 8.19 -0.22 -3.26
CA LEU A 509 9.41 0.16 -3.90
C LEU A 509 9.57 -0.58 -5.23
N ALA A 510 9.31 -1.89 -5.27
CA ALA A 510 9.29 -2.65 -6.51
C ALA A 510 8.29 -2.09 -7.53
N ASP A 511 7.09 -1.70 -7.08
CA ASP A 511 6.06 -1.08 -7.90
C ASP A 511 6.49 0.27 -8.49
N CYS A 512 7.15 1.11 -7.68
CA CYS A 512 7.68 2.40 -8.11
C CYS A 512 8.89 2.24 -9.04
N VAL A 513 9.78 1.28 -8.77
CA VAL A 513 10.89 0.94 -9.65
C VAL A 513 10.38 0.47 -11.01
N ARG A 514 9.35 -0.39 -11.04
CA ARG A 514 8.74 -0.86 -12.28
C ARG A 514 8.22 0.33 -13.11
N PHE A 515 7.41 1.19 -12.50
CA PHE A 515 6.92 2.39 -13.17
C PHE A 515 8.07 3.26 -13.69
N ALA A 516 9.08 3.52 -12.86
CA ALA A 516 10.20 4.37 -13.24
C ALA A 516 11.02 3.79 -14.40
N LEU A 517 11.17 2.46 -14.46
CA LEU A 517 11.83 1.77 -15.55
C LEU A 517 10.99 1.78 -16.84
N ASP A 518 9.68 1.59 -16.73
CA ASP A 518 8.79 1.63 -17.89
C ASP A 518 8.80 3.05 -18.51
N GLU A 519 8.84 4.10 -17.69
CA GLU A 519 9.07 5.50 -18.13
C GLU A 519 10.44 5.70 -18.79
N ALA A 520 11.48 5.06 -18.25
CA ALA A 520 12.84 5.17 -18.77
C ALA A 520 13.00 4.45 -20.12
N GLU A 521 12.33 3.30 -20.29
CA GLU A 521 12.30 2.51 -21.52
C GLU A 521 11.51 3.19 -22.64
N ALA A 522 10.55 4.07 -22.30
CA ALA A 522 9.77 4.82 -23.27
C ALA A 522 10.55 5.96 -23.96
N VAL A 523 11.73 6.33 -23.45
CA VAL A 523 12.51 7.47 -23.94
C VAL A 523 13.87 6.99 -24.48
N PRO A 524 14.32 7.45 -25.67
CA PRO A 524 15.56 6.96 -26.27
C PRO A 524 16.84 7.42 -25.53
N VAL A 525 16.78 8.56 -24.83
CA VAL A 525 17.91 9.12 -24.06
C VAL A 525 17.39 9.60 -22.71
N LEU A 526 18.03 9.11 -21.64
CA LEU A 526 17.69 9.48 -20.27
C LEU A 526 18.49 10.70 -19.82
N GLU A 527 17.79 11.67 -19.26
CA GLU A 527 18.41 12.81 -18.58
C GLU A 527 19.22 12.35 -17.36
N PRO A 528 20.37 12.99 -17.04
CA PRO A 528 21.22 12.62 -15.90
C PRO A 528 20.47 12.61 -14.56
N GLU A 529 19.53 13.52 -14.36
CA GLU A 529 18.69 13.57 -13.17
C GLU A 529 17.81 12.31 -13.03
N ARG A 530 17.28 11.81 -14.15
CA ARG A 530 16.47 10.56 -14.16
C ARG A 530 17.31 9.34 -13.86
N VAL A 531 18.56 9.30 -14.34
CA VAL A 531 19.50 8.24 -13.97
C VAL A 531 19.80 8.27 -12.47
N LYS A 532 19.99 9.46 -11.89
CA LYS A 532 20.17 9.64 -10.45
C LYS A 532 18.94 9.17 -9.66
N GLU A 533 17.73 9.52 -10.11
CA GLU A 533 16.47 9.08 -9.51
C GLU A 533 16.35 7.55 -9.51
N LEU A 534 16.60 6.91 -10.66
CA LEU A 534 16.59 5.45 -10.82
C LEU A 534 17.63 4.78 -9.93
N ALA A 535 18.83 5.35 -9.86
CA ALA A 535 19.89 4.85 -8.98
C ALA A 535 19.51 4.95 -7.50
N ALA A 536 18.88 6.05 -7.07
CA ALA A 536 18.43 6.23 -5.69
C ALA A 536 17.36 5.21 -5.30
N ILE A 537 16.30 5.07 -6.09
CA ILE A 537 15.21 4.12 -5.81
C ILE A 537 15.72 2.67 -5.93
N GLY A 538 16.55 2.38 -6.93
CA GLY A 538 17.15 1.07 -7.14
C GLY A 538 18.10 0.65 -6.01
N GLY A 539 18.90 1.58 -5.49
CA GLY A 539 19.74 1.37 -4.31
C GLY A 539 18.91 0.94 -3.09
N GLN A 540 17.75 1.54 -2.90
CA GLN A 540 16.86 1.17 -1.81
C GLN A 540 16.17 -0.18 -2.03
N LEU A 541 15.81 -0.52 -3.27
CA LEU A 541 15.28 -1.85 -3.59
C LEU A 541 16.30 -2.94 -3.25
N ARG A 542 17.60 -2.68 -3.48
CA ARG A 542 18.69 -3.58 -3.08
C ARG A 542 18.79 -3.72 -1.56
N ILE A 543 18.66 -2.63 -0.81
CA ILE A 543 18.64 -2.66 0.66
C ILE A 543 17.43 -3.44 1.18
N VAL A 544 16.26 -3.33 0.56
CA VAL A 544 15.12 -4.21 0.89
C VAL A 544 15.46 -5.68 0.68
N GLY A 545 16.26 -5.98 -0.36
CA GLY A 545 16.80 -7.31 -0.65
C GLY A 545 17.70 -7.90 0.43
N TYR A 546 18.21 -7.07 1.34
CA TYR A 546 18.76 -7.57 2.59
C TYR A 546 17.64 -8.25 3.37
N SER A 547 16.59 -7.52 3.75
CA SER A 547 15.56 -7.97 4.70
C SER A 547 14.61 -9.07 4.18
N LEU A 548 14.47 -9.18 2.87
CA LEU A 548 13.53 -10.06 2.21
C LEU A 548 14.27 -11.00 1.28
N ASP A 549 13.72 -12.19 1.08
CA ASP A 549 14.15 -13.11 0.02
C ASP A 549 13.69 -12.59 -1.36
N LEU A 550 14.03 -11.34 -1.70
CA LEU A 550 13.54 -10.67 -2.92
C LEU A 550 13.89 -11.45 -4.20
N LEU A 551 15.04 -12.14 -4.22
CA LEU A 551 15.49 -12.96 -5.36
C LEU A 551 14.76 -14.29 -5.50
N SER A 552 14.05 -14.76 -4.48
CA SER A 552 13.17 -15.93 -4.66
C SER A 552 12.10 -15.66 -5.71
N SER A 553 11.70 -14.39 -5.88
CA SER A 553 10.84 -13.98 -6.99
C SER A 553 11.66 -13.70 -8.25
N GLN A 554 11.41 -14.50 -9.29
CA GLN A 554 12.01 -14.30 -10.62
C GLN A 554 11.75 -12.86 -11.14
N GLU A 555 10.61 -12.28 -10.79
CA GLU A 555 10.21 -10.92 -11.18
C GLU A 555 11.15 -9.84 -10.62
N THR A 556 11.48 -9.88 -9.32
CA THR A 556 12.33 -8.85 -8.70
C THR A 556 13.77 -8.96 -9.17
N ALA A 557 14.26 -10.18 -9.43
CA ALA A 557 15.57 -10.40 -10.03
C ALA A 557 15.65 -9.80 -11.45
N GLN A 558 14.61 -9.99 -12.27
CA GLN A 558 14.52 -9.37 -13.59
C GLN A 558 14.44 -7.85 -13.51
N LEU A 559 13.71 -7.31 -12.54
CA LEU A 559 13.58 -5.87 -12.31
C LEU A 559 14.93 -5.23 -11.96
N LEU A 560 15.70 -5.83 -11.06
CA LEU A 560 17.04 -5.36 -10.71
C LEU A 560 18.00 -5.44 -11.91
N ALA A 561 17.96 -6.52 -12.69
CA ALA A 561 18.79 -6.67 -13.89
C ALA A 561 18.44 -5.65 -15.00
N ARG A 562 17.16 -5.25 -15.12
CA ARG A 562 16.74 -4.15 -16.00
C ARG A 562 17.31 -2.83 -15.51
N LEU A 563 17.19 -2.55 -14.21
CA LEU A 563 17.70 -1.33 -13.58
C LEU A 563 19.23 -1.19 -13.72
N GLU A 564 19.97 -2.27 -13.52
CA GLU A 564 21.42 -2.29 -13.69
C GLU A 564 21.84 -1.96 -15.12
N ARG A 565 21.15 -2.51 -16.14
CA ARG A 565 21.42 -2.14 -17.54
C ARG A 565 21.28 -0.64 -17.78
N TYR A 566 20.27 0.01 -17.21
CA TYR A 566 20.06 1.44 -17.39
C TYR A 566 21.05 2.32 -16.64
N ILE A 567 21.59 1.86 -15.52
CA ILE A 567 22.57 2.59 -14.72
C ILE A 567 24.00 2.38 -15.27
N GLU A 568 24.31 1.17 -15.73
CA GLU A 568 25.66 0.78 -16.17
C GLU A 568 25.91 1.04 -17.65
N THR A 569 24.86 1.16 -18.48
CA THR A 569 25.05 1.62 -19.86
C THR A 569 25.54 3.06 -19.77
N PRO A 570 26.79 3.37 -20.14
CA PRO A 570 27.21 4.75 -20.21
C PRO A 570 26.24 5.42 -21.18
N VAL A 571 25.49 6.42 -20.70
CA VAL A 571 24.82 7.36 -21.60
C VAL A 571 25.94 7.82 -22.52
N ILE A 572 25.90 7.37 -23.77
CA ILE A 572 26.91 7.70 -24.76
C ILE A 572 26.81 9.21 -24.94
N THR A 573 27.63 9.95 -24.19
CA THR A 573 27.84 11.39 -24.33
C THR A 573 28.65 11.69 -25.59
N GLU A 574 28.50 10.90 -26.67
CA GLU A 574 29.17 11.16 -27.95
C GLU A 574 28.45 12.23 -28.78
N TYR A 575 27.19 12.58 -28.45
CA TYR A 575 26.49 13.63 -29.21
C TYR A 575 26.90 15.07 -28.88
N PHE A 576 27.71 15.30 -27.84
CA PHE A 576 28.29 16.63 -27.57
C PHE A 576 29.80 16.73 -27.81
N SER A 577 30.48 15.62 -28.11
CA SER A 577 31.93 15.61 -28.37
C SER A 577 32.31 15.44 -29.85
N SER A 578 31.37 15.11 -30.74
CA SER A 578 31.60 15.04 -32.19
C SER A 578 30.68 15.95 -33.02
N GLY A 579 30.34 17.12 -32.48
CA GLY A 579 29.64 18.18 -33.21
C GLY A 579 30.58 19.34 -33.52
N ASN A 580 31.50 19.14 -34.47
CA ASN A 580 32.20 20.23 -35.14
C ASN A 580 31.16 20.94 -36.04
N ILE A 581 30.21 21.65 -35.41
CA ILE A 581 29.32 22.57 -36.10
C ILE A 581 30.03 23.92 -36.06
N ASP A 582 30.54 24.30 -37.22
CA ASP A 582 31.10 25.61 -37.48
C ASP A 582 30.04 26.69 -37.23
N LEU A 583 30.11 27.30 -36.05
CA LEU A 583 29.26 28.40 -35.58
C LEU A 583 29.38 29.65 -36.47
N ALA A 584 30.29 29.69 -37.44
CA ALA A 584 30.37 30.75 -38.45
C ALA A 584 29.45 30.52 -39.67
N SER A 585 28.83 29.34 -39.82
CA SER A 585 28.00 29.02 -40.99
C SER A 585 26.50 29.25 -40.82
N LEU A 586 26.05 29.66 -39.62
CA LEU A 586 24.63 29.87 -39.29
C LEU A 586 24.17 31.35 -39.29
N GLU A 587 25.05 32.30 -39.62
CA GLU A 587 24.68 33.73 -39.74
C GLU A 587 24.12 34.13 -41.13
N SER A 588 23.81 33.20 -42.04
CA SER A 588 23.39 33.56 -43.41
C SER A 588 22.19 32.80 -43.97
N ARG A 589 21.17 32.52 -43.14
CA ARG A 589 19.86 32.11 -43.66
C ARG A 589 18.71 32.90 -43.05
N ASP A 590 18.38 33.97 -43.78
CA ASP A 590 17.06 34.59 -43.84
C ASP A 590 15.94 33.55 -43.80
N LEU A 591 15.08 33.64 -42.79
CA LEU A 591 13.68 33.25 -42.90
C LEU A 591 12.84 34.40 -42.38
N GLY A 592 12.30 35.17 -43.33
CA GLY A 592 11.43 36.30 -43.07
C GLY A 592 10.15 35.88 -42.35
N LEU A 593 9.84 36.62 -41.29
CA LEU A 593 8.49 36.77 -40.76
C LEU A 593 8.20 38.26 -40.68
N GLY A 594 7.20 38.65 -41.45
CA GLY A 594 6.76 40.03 -41.63
C GLY A 594 6.12 40.62 -40.39
N ARG A 595 6.39 41.91 -40.21
CA ARG A 595 5.70 42.85 -39.32
C ARG A 595 4.18 42.79 -39.47
N LEU A 596 3.50 42.79 -38.33
CA LEU A 596 2.21 43.45 -38.14
C LEU A 596 2.20 44.02 -36.71
N GLU A 597 2.68 45.26 -36.59
CA GLU A 597 2.32 46.17 -35.51
C GLU A 597 1.38 47.21 -36.12
N ASP A 598 0.16 47.32 -35.61
CA ASP A 598 -0.47 48.63 -35.42
C ASP A 598 -1.68 48.56 -34.49
N SER A 599 -1.89 49.66 -33.76
CA SER A 599 -2.94 49.99 -32.78
C SER A 599 -2.80 49.36 -31.38
N GLY A 600 -2.77 50.09 -30.26
CA GLY A 600 -2.89 51.52 -30.00
C GLY A 600 -3.44 51.74 -28.58
N LEU A 601 -2.71 52.53 -27.76
CA LEU A 601 -3.13 53.25 -26.54
C LEU A 601 -3.33 52.45 -25.21
N PRO A 602 -3.22 53.11 -24.03
CA PRO A 602 -2.16 54.05 -23.61
C PRO A 602 -1.60 53.75 -22.19
N SER A 603 -0.42 54.30 -21.93
CA SER A 603 0.23 54.41 -20.61
C SER A 603 -0.53 55.33 -19.66
N LEU A 604 -0.50 55.00 -18.37
CA LEU A 604 -0.71 55.96 -17.27
C LEU A 604 0.28 55.65 -16.15
N ASP A 605 1.32 56.47 -16.06
CA ASP A 605 2.06 56.76 -14.85
C ASP A 605 1.16 57.51 -13.86
N HIS A 606 1.31 57.23 -12.57
CA HIS A 606 1.53 58.28 -11.56
C HIS A 606 1.91 57.70 -10.19
N ASP A 607 3.07 58.12 -9.71
CA ASP A 607 3.42 58.32 -8.31
C ASP A 607 2.36 59.13 -7.54
N LEU A 608 2.22 58.89 -6.22
CA LEU A 608 2.39 59.90 -5.14
C LEU A 608 1.77 59.46 -3.79
N SER A 609 2.64 59.17 -2.82
CA SER A 609 2.81 59.82 -1.49
C SER A 609 1.65 60.14 -0.50
N TRP A 610 2.04 60.06 0.79
CA TRP A 610 1.49 60.66 2.04
C TRP A 610 0.40 59.85 2.78
N MET A 611 0.18 59.92 4.10
CA MET A 611 0.95 60.15 5.35
C MET A 611 -0.10 60.06 6.48
N GLU A 612 0.30 59.49 7.64
CA GLU A 612 -0.14 59.80 9.02
C GLU A 612 -1.61 59.72 9.52
N MET A 613 -1.73 58.88 10.57
CA MET A 613 -2.33 59.08 11.90
C MET A 613 -3.84 59.24 12.13
N GLY A 614 -4.34 58.38 13.02
CA GLY A 614 -5.47 58.61 13.92
C GLY A 614 -5.41 57.66 15.12
N LEU A 615 -5.20 58.22 16.31
CA LEU A 615 -5.03 57.57 17.62
C LEU A 615 -6.35 57.25 18.34
N ASP A 616 -6.21 56.43 19.39
CA ASP A 616 -7.05 56.24 20.59
C ASP A 616 -8.27 55.31 20.56
N THR A 617 -8.15 54.13 21.19
CA THR A 617 -8.68 53.93 22.56
C THR A 617 -8.12 52.67 23.25
N LEU A 618 -7.56 52.88 24.45
CA LEU A 618 -7.17 51.90 25.47
C LEU A 618 -8.38 51.24 26.14
N VAL A 619 -8.33 49.92 26.39
CA VAL A 619 -8.82 49.30 27.64
C VAL A 619 -7.92 48.10 28.03
N LEU A 620 -7.43 48.15 29.27
CA LEU A 620 -6.54 47.20 29.96
C LEU A 620 -7.24 45.89 30.42
N PRO A 621 -6.46 44.86 30.83
CA PRO A 621 -6.98 43.54 31.19
C PRO A 621 -7.40 43.44 32.66
N VAL A 622 -8.50 42.72 32.93
CA VAL A 622 -8.90 42.34 34.29
C VAL A 622 -8.54 40.87 34.55
N LYS A 623 -7.57 40.70 35.46
CA LYS A 623 -7.35 39.47 36.24
C LYS A 623 -8.57 39.20 37.12
N ALA A 624 -9.01 37.94 37.18
CA ALA A 624 -9.74 37.42 38.34
C ALA A 624 -9.13 36.07 38.76
N ARG A 625 -8.55 36.06 39.96
CA ARG A 625 -8.28 34.87 40.77
C ARG A 625 -9.52 34.61 41.63
N GLY A 626 -9.81 33.32 41.87
CA GLY A 626 -10.45 32.85 43.11
C GLY A 626 -11.83 32.22 42.92
N LEU A 627 -11.87 30.88 42.86
CA LEU A 627 -12.18 30.00 43.99
C LEU A 627 -11.65 28.59 43.71
#